data_AF-A0A255R6S1-F1
#
_entry.id   AF-A0A255R6S1-F1
#
_cell.length_a   1.000
_cell.length_b   1.000
_cell.length_c   1.000
_cell.angle_alpha   90.00
_cell.angle_beta   90.00
_cell.angle_gamma   90.00
#
_symmetry.space_group_name_H-M   'P 1'
#
loop_
_entity.id
_entity.type
_entity.pdbx_description
1 polymer ?
#
loop_
_entity_poly.entity_id
_entity_poly.type
_entity_poly.pdbx_seq_one_letter_code
_entity_poly.pdbx_strand_id
1 'polypeptide(L)'
;MRHSMPCSLSLPKGIREKKTKMMSLDHPKTLRGVAYRTFRHESPLGEMHSVWTATGLYSLLWIGEGELIADVLPADEDDNAGSLDQALTQYFETGRPDFSGITIDHRDRTDFSKSIYHCCQQIEAGTTLTYKELAGRAGNEAASRAVGAAMARNRCVLVIPCHRVISTQGELRGFSAPGGVDSKRFLLDLETQ
;
A
#
# COMPACT_ATOMS: atom_id res chain seq x y z
N MET A 1 -25.49 7.10 11.87
CA MET A 1 -24.87 7.21 13.21
C MET A 1 -23.40 6.93 13.05
N ARG A 2 -22.54 7.93 13.27
CA ARG A 2 -21.07 7.79 13.16
C ARG A 2 -20.60 6.94 14.33
N HIS A 3 -20.19 5.70 14.06
CA HIS A 3 -19.54 4.87 15.07
C HIS A 3 -18.09 5.33 15.14
N SER A 4 -17.77 6.13 16.16
CA SER A 4 -16.40 6.43 16.54
C SER A 4 -15.76 5.15 17.05
N MET A 5 -14.84 4.58 16.29
CA MET A 5 -13.97 3.49 16.74
C MET A 5 -13.12 3.98 17.93
N PRO A 6 -12.89 3.17 18.97
CA PRO A 6 -11.95 3.52 20.03
C PRO A 6 -10.51 3.45 19.48
N CYS A 7 -9.99 4.61 19.08
CA CYS A 7 -8.59 4.82 18.76
C CYS A 7 -7.74 4.66 20.03
N SER A 8 -7.22 3.46 20.30
CA SER A 8 -6.28 3.23 21.41
C SER A 8 -4.96 2.58 21.01
N LEU A 9 -4.66 2.46 19.72
CA LEU A 9 -3.29 2.20 19.25
C LEU A 9 -2.56 3.54 19.18
N SER A 10 -1.86 3.88 20.26
CA SER A 10 -1.00 5.06 20.30
C SER A 10 0.12 4.91 19.27
N LEU A 11 0.43 5.99 18.55
CA LEU A 11 1.63 6.07 17.70
C LEU A 11 2.84 5.53 18.47
N PRO A 12 3.59 4.54 17.93
CA PRO A 12 4.77 4.01 18.59
C PRO A 12 5.78 5.12 18.88
N LYS A 13 6.27 5.19 20.12
CA LYS A 13 7.34 6.13 20.53
C LYS A 13 8.57 5.89 19.67
N GLY A 14 8.81 6.74 18.66
CA GLY A 14 10.00 6.63 17.80
C GLY A 14 9.83 7.05 16.34
N ILE A 15 8.59 7.15 15.84
CA ILE A 15 8.32 7.69 14.49
C ILE A 15 8.60 9.20 14.53
N ARG A 16 9.85 9.59 14.28
CA ARG A 16 10.19 11.00 14.08
C ARG A 16 9.50 11.48 12.81
N GLU A 17 8.86 12.64 12.87
CA GLU A 17 8.46 13.44 11.71
C GLU A 17 9.71 13.84 10.89
N LYS A 18 10.30 12.89 10.16
CA LYS A 18 11.25 13.23 9.11
C LYS A 18 10.43 13.63 7.90
N LYS A 19 10.61 14.88 7.44
CA LYS A 19 10.12 15.37 6.14
C LYS A 19 10.67 14.46 5.04
N THR A 20 9.97 13.36 4.78
CA THR A 20 10.21 12.52 3.62
C THR A 20 9.66 13.30 2.43
N LYS A 21 10.35 13.29 1.30
CA LYS A 21 9.86 13.90 0.06
C LYS A 21 8.56 13.19 -0.31
N MET A 22 7.46 13.83 0.05
CA MET A 22 6.09 13.35 -0.13
C MET A 22 5.87 13.10 -1.62
N MET A 23 5.28 11.96 -1.98
CA MET A 23 4.79 11.82 -3.36
C MET A 23 3.68 12.85 -3.52
N SER A 24 3.93 13.92 -4.30
CA SER A 24 2.83 14.73 -4.79
C SER A 24 1.97 13.81 -5.66
N LEU A 25 0.69 13.75 -5.36
CA LEU A 25 -0.30 13.28 -6.33
C LEU A 25 -0.47 14.36 -7.38
N ASP A 26 0.57 14.60 -8.17
CA ASP A 26 0.33 15.12 -9.51
C ASP A 26 -0.68 14.16 -10.12
N HIS A 27 -1.84 14.67 -10.57
CA HIS A 27 -2.88 13.88 -11.22
C HIS A 27 -2.18 12.92 -12.17
N PRO A 28 -2.14 11.61 -11.87
CA PRO A 28 -1.26 10.75 -12.62
C PRO A 28 -1.80 10.80 -14.05
N LYS A 29 -0.95 11.16 -15.02
CA LYS A 29 -1.37 11.37 -16.42
C LYS A 29 -2.21 10.20 -16.96
N THR A 30 -2.02 9.03 -16.36
CA THR A 30 -2.71 7.74 -16.56
C THR A 30 -4.18 7.71 -16.11
N LEU A 31 -4.65 8.64 -15.27
CA LEU A 31 -6.06 8.82 -14.91
C LEU A 31 -6.76 9.93 -15.71
N ARG A 32 -6.06 10.59 -16.65
CA ARG A 32 -6.68 11.59 -17.50
C ARG A 32 -7.83 10.97 -18.30
N GLY A 33 -9.03 11.51 -18.14
CA GLY A 33 -10.24 11.00 -18.81
C GLY A 33 -10.77 9.69 -18.22
N VAL A 34 -10.26 9.26 -17.07
CA VAL A 34 -10.72 8.08 -16.34
C VAL A 34 -11.59 8.54 -15.18
N ALA A 35 -12.79 7.98 -15.09
CA ALA A 35 -13.64 8.07 -13.93
C ALA A 35 -12.99 7.40 -12.70
N TYR A 36 -12.88 8.11 -11.58
CA TYR A 36 -12.43 7.53 -10.32
C TYR A 36 -13.20 8.07 -9.11
N ARG A 37 -12.98 7.43 -7.96
CA ARG A 37 -13.48 7.84 -6.64
C ARG A 37 -12.34 7.81 -5.65
N THR A 38 -12.40 8.67 -4.64
CA THR A 38 -11.38 8.74 -3.59
C THR A 38 -12.00 8.59 -2.21
N PHE A 39 -11.37 7.83 -1.33
CA PHE A 39 -11.79 7.66 0.06
C PHE A 39 -10.62 7.85 1.02
N ARG A 40 -10.93 8.23 2.25
CA ARG A 40 -9.96 8.39 3.33
C ARG A 40 -10.17 7.27 4.35
N HIS A 41 -9.07 6.76 4.88
CA HIS A 41 -9.03 5.63 5.80
C HIS A 41 -8.09 5.97 6.95
N GLU A 42 -8.51 5.71 8.18
CA GLU A 42 -7.66 5.91 9.35
C GLU A 42 -6.65 4.77 9.50
N SER A 43 -5.44 5.08 9.98
CA SER A 43 -4.46 4.06 10.35
C SER A 43 -3.54 4.53 11.49
N PRO A 44 -2.90 3.62 12.24
CA PRO A 44 -1.89 3.97 13.24
C PRO A 44 -0.69 4.74 12.68
N LEU A 45 -0.46 4.72 11.37
CA LEU A 45 0.63 5.43 10.69
C LEU A 45 0.20 6.74 10.03
N GLY A 46 -1.04 7.19 10.27
CA GLY A 46 -1.64 8.39 9.68
C GLY A 46 -2.74 8.07 8.67
N GLU A 47 -3.33 9.11 8.09
CA GLU A 47 -4.42 8.97 7.12
C GLU A 47 -3.93 8.33 5.81
N MET A 48 -4.66 7.31 5.36
CA MET A 48 -4.48 6.69 4.07
C MET A 48 -5.59 7.13 3.12
N HIS A 49 -5.26 7.18 1.83
CA HIS A 49 -6.19 7.56 0.79
C HIS A 49 -6.21 6.48 -0.27
N SER A 50 -7.42 6.05 -0.63
CA SER A 50 -7.63 5.14 -1.74
C SER A 50 -8.17 5.87 -2.95
N VAL A 51 -7.79 5.40 -4.14
CA VAL A 51 -8.34 5.83 -5.42
C VAL A 51 -8.87 4.58 -6.13
N TRP A 52 -10.12 4.62 -6.54
CA TRP A 52 -10.82 3.51 -7.18
C TRP A 52 -11.30 3.91 -8.56
N THR A 53 -11.08 3.06 -9.54
CA THR A 53 -11.68 3.19 -10.87
C THR A 53 -12.75 2.12 -11.04
N ALA A 54 -13.45 2.13 -12.17
CA ALA A 54 -14.40 1.07 -12.53
C ALA A 54 -13.78 -0.35 -12.59
N THR A 55 -12.44 -0.47 -12.59
CA THR A 55 -11.73 -1.77 -12.65
C THR A 55 -11.11 -2.19 -11.32
N GLY A 56 -11.20 -1.38 -10.27
CA GLY A 56 -10.69 -1.71 -8.93
C GLY A 56 -9.81 -0.62 -8.29
N LEU A 57 -9.09 -1.02 -7.25
CA LEU A 57 -8.19 -0.17 -6.47
C LEU A 57 -6.97 0.23 -7.30
N TYR A 58 -6.87 1.51 -7.64
CA TYR A 58 -5.75 2.07 -8.38
C TYR A 58 -4.59 2.47 -7.47
N SER A 59 -4.92 3.04 -6.31
CA SER A 59 -3.92 3.34 -5.28
C SER A 59 -4.51 3.29 -3.88
N LEU A 60 -3.69 2.89 -2.92
CA LEU A 60 -3.84 3.05 -1.48
C LEU A 60 -2.49 3.54 -0.95
N LEU A 61 -2.45 4.76 -0.44
CA LEU A 61 -1.22 5.43 -0.03
C LEU A 61 -1.44 6.24 1.24
N TRP A 62 -0.42 6.37 2.07
CA TRP A 62 -0.37 7.47 3.03
C TRP A 62 -0.01 8.76 2.29
N ILE A 63 -0.84 9.79 2.43
CA ILE A 63 -0.59 11.12 1.88
C ILE A 63 -0.44 12.06 3.07
N GLY A 64 0.61 12.87 3.11
CA GLY A 64 0.65 14.00 4.05
C GLY A 64 -0.14 15.18 3.50
N GLU A 65 -0.50 16.13 4.36
CA GLU A 65 -1.42 17.24 4.04
C GLU A 65 -1.15 17.87 2.65
N GLY A 66 -2.13 17.75 1.74
CA GLY A 66 -2.06 18.24 0.36
C GLY A 66 -3.23 17.74 -0.50
N GLU A 67 -3.72 18.58 -1.41
CA GLU A 67 -5.00 18.39 -2.13
C GLU A 67 -5.08 17.10 -2.94
N LEU A 68 -6.09 16.28 -2.61
CA LEU A 68 -6.62 15.28 -3.53
C LEU A 68 -7.32 16.00 -4.68
N ILE A 69 -6.95 15.64 -5.91
CA ILE A 69 -7.62 16.14 -7.11
C ILE A 69 -8.98 15.44 -7.22
N ALA A 70 -10.03 16.20 -6.99
CA ALA A 70 -11.42 15.77 -7.06
C ALA A 70 -11.90 15.72 -8.52
N ASP A 71 -12.01 14.53 -9.07
CA ASP A 71 -13.04 14.22 -10.07
C ASP A 71 -13.91 13.13 -9.46
N VAL A 72 -14.91 13.57 -8.69
CA VAL A 72 -15.87 12.69 -7.99
C VAL A 72 -17.01 12.39 -8.96
N LEU A 73 -17.14 11.14 -9.41
CA LEU A 73 -18.41 10.68 -9.98
C LEU A 73 -19.38 10.28 -8.87
N PRO A 74 -20.70 10.53 -9.04
CA PRO A 74 -21.70 10.23 -8.02
C PRO A 74 -21.73 8.74 -7.66
N ALA A 75 -22.04 8.48 -6.39
CA ALA A 75 -22.05 7.16 -5.78
C ALA A 75 -23.07 6.22 -6.45
N ASP A 76 -22.61 5.02 -6.76
CA ASP A 76 -23.38 3.79 -6.99
C ASP A 76 -22.73 2.73 -6.09
N GLU A 77 -23.57 1.81 -5.60
CA GLU A 77 -23.56 1.10 -4.30
C GLU A 77 -22.41 0.12 -4.00
N ASP A 78 -21.34 0.04 -4.81
CA ASP A 78 -20.24 -0.87 -4.51
C ASP A 78 -19.44 -0.40 -3.28
N ASP A 79 -19.66 -1.06 -2.14
CA ASP A 79 -19.01 -0.80 -0.84
C ASP A 79 -17.54 -1.26 -0.79
N ASN A 80 -16.79 -0.90 -1.84
CA ASN A 80 -15.34 -1.11 -1.94
C ASN A 80 -14.59 -0.37 -0.83
N ALA A 81 -15.08 0.80 -0.43
CA ALA A 81 -14.49 1.61 0.64
C ALA A 81 -14.69 0.98 2.03
N GLY A 82 -15.92 0.54 2.37
CA GLY A 82 -16.20 -0.10 3.65
C GLY A 82 -15.52 -1.45 3.78
N SER A 83 -15.44 -2.23 2.69
CA SER A 83 -14.67 -3.48 2.66
C SER A 83 -13.18 -3.23 2.92
N LEU A 84 -12.61 -2.16 2.34
CA LEU A 84 -11.22 -1.79 2.59
C LEU A 84 -11.00 -1.29 4.03
N ASP A 85 -11.92 -0.50 4.59
CA ASP A 85 -11.85 -0.06 5.99
C ASP A 85 -11.81 -1.26 6.95
N GLN A 86 -12.70 -2.24 6.76
CA GLN A 86 -12.73 -3.46 7.58
C GLN A 86 -11.41 -4.23 7.49
N ALA A 87 -10.87 -4.41 6.28
CA ALA A 87 -9.61 -5.09 6.06
C ALA A 87 -8.42 -4.35 6.69
N LEU A 88 -8.40 -3.00 6.63
CA LEU A 88 -7.39 -2.18 7.26
C LEU A 88 -7.46 -2.26 8.78
N THR A 89 -8.66 -2.12 9.36
CA THR A 89 -8.87 -2.26 10.81
C THR A 89 -8.38 -3.62 11.29
N GLN A 90 -8.83 -4.71 10.66
CA GLN A 90 -8.39 -6.06 11.02
C GLN A 90 -6.86 -6.19 10.92
N TYR A 91 -6.25 -5.69 9.84
CA TYR A 91 -4.82 -5.76 9.66
C TYR A 91 -4.04 -5.04 10.77
N PHE A 92 -4.42 -3.81 11.12
CA PHE A 92 -3.73 -3.04 12.15
C PHE A 92 -3.98 -3.55 13.58
N GLU A 93 -5.10 -4.24 13.81
CA GLU A 93 -5.41 -4.87 15.11
C GLU A 93 -4.71 -6.22 15.30
N THR A 94 -4.54 -7.00 14.22
CA THR A 94 -4.16 -8.41 14.33
C THR A 94 -2.84 -8.77 13.64
N GLY A 95 -2.31 -7.89 12.79
CA GLY A 95 -1.20 -8.20 11.89
C GLY A 95 -1.55 -9.22 10.80
N ARG A 96 -2.82 -9.67 10.69
CA ARG A 96 -3.27 -10.66 9.72
C ARG A 96 -4.15 -10.00 8.66
N PRO A 97 -3.60 -9.69 7.48
CA PRO A 97 -4.37 -9.02 6.44
C PRO A 97 -5.32 -10.00 5.74
N ASP A 98 -6.53 -9.53 5.45
CA ASP A 98 -7.38 -10.11 4.41
C ASP A 98 -7.72 -9.05 3.37
N PHE A 99 -6.91 -8.99 2.31
CA PHE A 99 -7.16 -8.15 1.15
C PHE A 99 -7.60 -8.96 -0.08
N SER A 100 -8.04 -10.21 0.12
CA SER A 100 -8.36 -11.14 -0.98
C SER A 100 -9.53 -10.66 -1.85
N GLY A 101 -10.47 -9.91 -1.27
CA GLY A 101 -11.59 -9.30 -1.99
C GLY A 101 -11.22 -8.02 -2.77
N ILE A 102 -9.99 -7.50 -2.65
CA ILE A 102 -9.60 -6.23 -3.25
C ILE A 102 -8.98 -6.46 -4.63
N THR A 103 -9.75 -6.14 -5.67
CA THR A 103 -9.23 -6.15 -7.05
C THR A 103 -8.38 -4.92 -7.31
N ILE A 104 -7.16 -5.12 -7.84
CA ILE A 104 -6.24 -4.02 -8.16
C ILE A 104 -6.38 -3.63 -9.63
N ASP A 105 -6.39 -2.32 -9.88
CA ASP A 105 -6.29 -1.76 -11.22
C ASP A 105 -4.82 -1.72 -11.68
N HIS A 106 -4.53 -2.46 -12.75
CA HIS A 106 -3.18 -2.59 -13.31
C HIS A 106 -2.96 -1.81 -14.63
N ARG A 107 -3.83 -0.84 -14.98
CA ARG A 107 -3.84 -0.17 -16.30
C ARG A 107 -2.51 0.43 -16.74
N ASP A 108 -1.69 0.92 -15.81
CA ASP A 108 -0.42 1.59 -16.09
C ASP A 108 0.82 0.76 -15.74
N ARG A 109 0.64 -0.56 -15.59
CA ARG A 109 1.69 -1.49 -15.16
C ARG A 109 2.10 -2.41 -16.31
N THR A 110 3.40 -2.57 -16.50
CA THR A 110 3.94 -3.56 -17.45
C THR A 110 3.59 -4.98 -17.01
N ASP A 111 3.53 -5.94 -17.93
CA ASP A 111 3.19 -7.33 -17.59
C ASP A 111 4.18 -7.94 -16.59
N PHE A 112 5.46 -7.58 -16.69
CA PHE A 112 6.46 -8.00 -15.70
C PHE A 112 6.21 -7.37 -14.32
N SER A 113 5.81 -6.10 -14.25
CA SER A 113 5.43 -5.48 -12.98
C SER A 113 4.17 -6.13 -12.39
N LYS A 114 3.19 -6.50 -13.23
CA LYS A 114 2.00 -7.25 -12.79
C LYS A 114 2.39 -8.59 -12.17
N SER A 115 3.30 -9.34 -12.81
CA SER A 115 3.83 -10.59 -12.27
C SER A 115 4.55 -10.40 -10.93
N ILE A 116 5.42 -9.38 -10.82
CA ILE A 116 6.09 -9.04 -9.55
C ILE A 116 5.07 -8.74 -8.45
N TYR A 117 4.05 -7.93 -8.72
CA TYR A 117 3.03 -7.59 -7.74
C TYR A 117 2.22 -8.80 -7.33
N HIS A 118 1.79 -9.63 -8.28
CA HIS A 118 1.11 -10.89 -8.00
C HIS A 118 1.93 -11.78 -7.06
N CYS A 119 3.21 -12.02 -7.37
CA CYS A 119 4.10 -12.80 -6.50
C CYS A 119 4.32 -12.14 -5.13
N CYS A 120 4.36 -10.80 -5.07
CA CYS A 120 4.49 -10.07 -3.81
C CYS A 120 3.26 -10.24 -2.92
N GLN A 121 2.05 -10.32 -3.49
CA GLN A 121 0.81 -10.56 -2.74
C GLN A 121 0.77 -11.95 -2.10
N GLN A 122 1.53 -12.91 -2.62
CA GLN A 122 1.63 -14.27 -2.08
C GLN A 122 2.65 -14.41 -0.93
N ILE A 123 3.33 -13.33 -0.54
CA ILE A 123 4.23 -13.37 0.62
C ILE A 123 3.37 -13.37 1.88
N GLU A 124 3.45 -14.42 2.70
CA GLU A 124 2.66 -14.53 3.93
C GLU A 124 3.04 -13.45 4.94
N ALA A 125 2.05 -12.96 5.70
CA ALA A 125 2.30 -12.02 6.80
C ALA A 125 3.28 -12.64 7.82
N GLY A 126 4.21 -11.81 8.31
CA GLY A 126 5.25 -12.25 9.24
C GLY A 126 6.44 -12.93 8.57
N THR A 127 6.40 -13.10 7.24
CA THR A 127 7.53 -13.59 6.44
C THR A 127 8.05 -12.52 5.49
N THR A 128 9.28 -12.71 5.01
CA THR A 128 9.90 -11.77 4.05
C THR A 128 10.54 -12.52 2.89
N LEU A 129 10.67 -11.82 1.76
CA LEU A 129 11.51 -12.25 0.65
C LEU A 129 12.55 -11.18 0.34
N THR A 130 13.69 -11.64 -0.16
CA THR A 130 14.67 -10.75 -0.77
C THR A 130 14.19 -10.32 -2.15
N TYR A 131 14.70 -9.18 -2.63
CA TYR A 131 14.47 -8.73 -4.01
C TYR A 131 14.83 -9.79 -5.05
N LYS A 132 15.86 -10.60 -4.79
CA LYS A 132 16.32 -11.67 -5.67
C LYS A 132 15.33 -12.84 -5.70
N GLU A 133 14.85 -13.28 -4.54
CA GLU A 133 13.86 -14.36 -4.46
C GLU A 133 12.55 -13.97 -5.13
N LEU A 134 12.08 -12.74 -4.91
CA LEU A 134 10.88 -12.23 -5.58
C LEU A 134 11.08 -12.13 -7.09
N ALA A 135 12.26 -11.75 -7.57
CA ALA A 135 12.58 -11.72 -8.99
C ALA A 135 12.51 -13.13 -9.61
N GLY A 136 13.06 -14.14 -8.91
CA GLY A 136 12.96 -15.54 -9.30
C GLY A 136 11.51 -16.03 -9.38
N ARG A 137 10.69 -15.72 -8.36
CA ARG A 137 9.25 -16.06 -8.36
C ARG A 137 8.48 -15.39 -9.49
N ALA A 138 8.86 -14.16 -9.86
CA ALA A 138 8.28 -13.44 -10.98
C ALA A 138 8.81 -13.89 -12.36
N GLY A 139 9.63 -14.94 -12.42
CA GLY A 139 10.11 -15.56 -13.66
C GLY A 139 11.43 -15.01 -14.21
N ASN A 140 12.14 -14.15 -13.47
CA ASN A 140 13.48 -13.69 -13.88
C ASN A 140 14.37 -13.40 -12.66
N GLU A 141 15.20 -14.37 -12.27
CA GLU A 141 16.11 -14.25 -11.11
C GLU A 141 17.12 -13.09 -11.22
N ALA A 142 17.50 -12.69 -12.45
CA ALA A 142 18.44 -11.59 -12.67
C ALA A 142 17.79 -10.19 -12.51
N ALA A 143 16.47 -10.11 -12.30
CA ALA A 143 15.71 -8.87 -12.36
C ALA A 143 15.54 -8.13 -11.01
N SER A 144 16.41 -8.36 -10.01
CA SER A 144 16.30 -7.73 -8.68
C SER A 144 16.19 -6.20 -8.73
N ARG A 145 16.87 -5.54 -9.68
CA ARG A 145 16.76 -4.07 -9.87
C ARG A 145 15.38 -3.66 -10.36
N ALA A 146 14.78 -4.44 -11.26
CA ALA A 146 13.42 -4.19 -11.75
C ALA A 146 12.39 -4.43 -10.64
N VAL A 147 12.59 -5.44 -9.79
CA VAL A 147 11.76 -5.63 -8.57
C VAL A 147 11.86 -4.42 -7.67
N GLY A 148 13.07 -3.93 -7.37
CA GLY A 148 13.25 -2.70 -6.57
C GLY A 148 12.53 -1.49 -7.17
N ALA A 149 12.61 -1.34 -8.49
CA ALA A 149 11.93 -0.28 -9.23
C ALA A 149 10.39 -0.42 -9.23
N ALA A 150 9.86 -1.65 -9.21
CA ALA A 150 8.44 -1.94 -9.07
C ALA A 150 7.95 -1.68 -7.64
N MET A 151 8.72 -2.09 -6.62
CA MET A 151 8.41 -1.82 -5.20
C MET A 151 8.39 -0.31 -4.92
N ALA A 152 9.33 0.45 -5.48
CA ALA A 152 9.38 1.91 -5.35
C ALA A 152 8.20 2.63 -6.05
N ARG A 153 7.56 1.98 -7.03
CA ARG A 153 6.38 2.50 -7.74
C ARG A 153 5.07 1.89 -7.22
N ASN A 154 5.12 1.05 -6.19
CA ASN A 154 3.92 0.42 -5.66
C ASN A 154 2.97 1.50 -5.11
N ARG A 155 1.78 1.58 -5.71
CA ARG A 155 0.73 2.50 -5.27
C ARG A 155 -0.36 1.86 -4.44
N CYS A 156 -0.37 0.54 -4.27
CA CYS A 156 -1.36 -0.17 -3.47
C CYS A 156 -0.63 -0.77 -2.26
N VAL A 157 -0.13 0.07 -1.36
CA VAL A 157 0.60 -0.43 -0.18
C VAL A 157 -0.33 -1.28 0.69
N LEU A 158 0.25 -2.20 1.49
CA LEU A 158 -0.46 -3.23 2.26
C LEU A 158 -1.16 -4.31 1.41
N VAL A 159 -1.96 -3.91 0.42
CA VAL A 159 -2.58 -4.85 -0.54
C VAL A 159 -1.51 -5.52 -1.39
N ILE A 160 -0.53 -4.75 -1.86
CA ILE A 160 0.76 -5.24 -2.36
C ILE A 160 1.76 -4.99 -1.22
N PRO A 161 2.19 -6.03 -0.48
CA PRO A 161 2.93 -5.89 0.77
C PRO A 161 4.43 -5.66 0.52
N CYS A 162 4.78 -4.53 -0.11
CA CYS A 162 6.17 -4.19 -0.44
C CYS A 162 7.08 -4.00 0.78
N HIS A 163 6.51 -3.84 1.99
CA HIS A 163 7.25 -3.86 3.25
C HIS A 163 7.85 -5.24 3.56
N ARG A 164 7.29 -6.34 3.02
CA ARG A 164 7.83 -7.70 3.16
C ARG A 164 9.01 -8.00 2.23
N VAL A 165 9.37 -7.08 1.34
CA VAL A 165 10.50 -7.24 0.42
C VAL A 165 11.73 -6.51 0.96
N ILE A 166 12.80 -7.25 1.24
CA ILE A 166 13.99 -6.72 1.93
C ILE A 166 15.28 -6.99 1.15
N SER A 167 16.38 -6.35 1.57
CA SER A 167 17.70 -6.66 1.01
C SER A 167 18.21 -8.01 1.53
N THR A 168 19.10 -8.65 0.79
CA THR A 168 19.77 -9.89 1.22
C THR A 168 20.64 -9.69 2.47
N GLN A 169 21.03 -8.45 2.78
CA GLN A 169 21.78 -8.10 3.98
C GLN A 169 20.87 -7.80 5.19
N GLY A 170 19.56 -8.01 5.06
CA GLY A 170 18.58 -7.75 6.12
C GLY A 170 18.27 -6.26 6.35
N GLU A 171 18.95 -5.36 5.63
CA GLU A 171 18.72 -3.93 5.78
C GLU A 171 17.36 -3.52 5.21
N LEU A 172 16.60 -2.77 6.02
CA LEU A 172 15.39 -2.10 5.58
C LEU A 172 15.75 -0.79 4.87
N ARG A 173 15.26 -0.65 3.65
CA ARG A 173 15.47 0.52 2.80
C ARG A 173 14.12 0.99 2.27
N GLY A 174 13.99 2.32 2.12
CA GLY A 174 12.94 3.03 1.38
C GLY A 174 11.50 2.55 1.58
N PHE A 175 10.65 3.39 2.17
CA PHE A 175 9.23 3.09 2.29
C PHE A 175 8.42 4.39 2.14
N SER A 176 7.28 4.31 1.47
CA SER A 176 6.46 5.48 1.11
C SER A 176 5.62 6.01 2.26
N ALA A 177 5.45 5.26 3.34
CA ALA A 177 4.70 5.71 4.51
C ALA A 177 5.42 6.84 5.28
N PRO A 178 4.69 7.70 6.00
CA PRO A 178 5.25 8.62 7.00
C PRO A 178 6.24 7.90 7.91
N GLY A 179 7.36 8.51 8.26
CA GLY A 179 8.41 7.84 9.04
C GLY A 179 9.29 6.85 8.25
N GLY A 180 8.97 6.56 6.99
CA GLY A 180 9.81 5.80 6.08
C GLY A 180 10.17 4.41 6.63
N VAL A 181 11.45 4.14 6.80
CA VAL A 181 11.96 2.83 7.25
C VAL A 181 11.42 2.43 8.62
N ASP A 182 11.13 3.37 9.51
CA ASP A 182 10.60 3.06 10.83
C ASP A 182 9.17 2.51 10.74
N SER A 183 8.37 3.01 9.80
CA SER A 183 7.04 2.48 9.49
C SER A 183 7.10 1.13 8.81
N LYS A 184 8.09 0.90 7.94
CA LYS A 184 8.34 -0.44 7.38
C LYS A 184 8.65 -1.45 8.48
N ARG A 185 9.47 -1.05 9.47
CA ARG A 185 9.78 -1.88 10.64
C ARG A 185 8.54 -2.14 11.48
N PHE A 186 7.76 -1.10 11.80
CA PHE A 186 6.51 -1.25 12.54
C PHE A 186 5.56 -2.28 11.90
N LEU A 187 5.38 -2.24 10.58
CA LEU A 187 4.51 -3.19 9.89
C LEU A 187 5.06 -4.62 9.95
N LEU A 188 6.38 -4.80 9.83
CA LEU A 188 6.99 -6.12 9.99
C LEU A 188 6.82 -6.64 11.41
N ASP A 189 7.06 -5.80 12.42
CA ASP A 189 6.92 -6.17 13.83
C ASP A 189 5.46 -6.54 14.15
N LEU A 190 4.48 -5.76 13.66
CA LEU A 190 3.04 -6.03 13.79
C LEU A 190 2.65 -7.41 13.26
N GLU A 191 3.20 -7.82 12.11
CA GLU A 191 2.87 -9.11 11.50
C GLU A 191 3.55 -10.32 12.16
N THR A 192 4.48 -10.09 13.10
CA THR A 192 5.22 -11.14 13.81
C THR A 192 4.77 -11.36 15.26
N GLN A 193 3.68 -10.69 15.68
CA GLN A 193 3.11 -10.81 17.02
C GLN A 193 2.33 -12.11 17.23
#